data_AF-A0A4Q3SUT6-F1
#
_entry.id   AF-A0A4Q3SUT6-F1
#
_cell.length_a   1.000
_cell.length_b   1.000
_cell.length_c   1.000
_cell.angle_alpha   90.00
_cell.angle_beta   90.00
_cell.angle_gamma   90.00
#
_symmetry.space_group_name_H-M   'P 1'
#
loop_
_entity.id
_entity.type
_entity.pdbx_description
1 polymer ?
#
loop_
_entity_poly.entity_id
_entity_poly.type
_entity_poly.pdbx_seq_one_letter_code
_entity_poly.pdbx_strand_id
1 'polypeptide(L)'
;MSELVSILNIEAIDLDMFRGHTPEGETRRIYGGQVIAQALTAAYRTIDGRVCHSMHAYFIRGGDPKIPILLKVERVRDGGSFTMRRVTALQHGQQIFNLSASFQVPETGFEHQIEMPTPPGPDGLMDEDELR
;
A
#
# COMPACT_ATOMS: atom_id res chain seq x y z
N MET A 1 -11.20 -12.74 -3.56
CA MET A 1 -11.18 -11.28 -3.87
C MET A 1 -11.85 -10.43 -2.78
N SER A 2 -12.98 -10.86 -2.21
CA SER A 2 -13.67 -10.16 -1.10
C SER A 2 -12.79 -9.99 0.15
N GLU A 3 -12.00 -10.99 0.50
CA GLU A 3 -11.08 -10.94 1.65
C GLU A 3 -9.98 -9.89 1.47
N LEU A 4 -9.32 -9.83 0.30
CA LEU A 4 -8.31 -8.81 0.05
C LEU A 4 -8.88 -7.40 0.19
N VAL A 5 -10.07 -7.17 -0.37
CA VAL A 5 -10.74 -5.86 -0.26
C VAL A 5 -11.07 -5.54 1.21
N SER A 6 -11.43 -6.53 2.02
CA SER A 6 -11.70 -6.29 3.45
C SER A 6 -10.44 -5.92 4.24
N ILE A 7 -9.29 -6.55 3.94
CA ILE A 7 -7.98 -6.22 4.54
C ILE A 7 -7.58 -4.77 4.27
N LEU A 8 -7.91 -4.27 3.08
CA LEU A 8 -7.60 -2.90 2.68
C LEU A 8 -8.59 -1.89 3.28
N ASN A 9 -9.73 -2.33 3.81
CA ASN A 9 -10.66 -1.47 4.52
C ASN A 9 -10.19 -1.24 5.98
N ILE A 10 -9.10 -0.48 6.12
CA ILE A 10 -8.51 -0.14 7.41
C ILE A 10 -9.49 0.64 8.31
N GLU A 11 -9.38 0.53 9.63
CA GLU A 11 -10.18 1.30 10.58
C GLU A 11 -9.56 2.69 10.78
N ALA A 12 -10.38 3.75 10.82
CA ALA A 12 -9.90 5.08 11.22
C ALA A 12 -9.95 5.20 12.75
N ILE A 13 -8.82 5.52 13.38
CA ILE A 13 -8.72 5.71 14.83
C ILE A 13 -8.75 7.19 15.19
N ASP A 14 -8.10 8.03 14.37
CA ASP A 14 -8.00 9.49 14.56
C ASP A 14 -7.69 10.19 13.21
N LEU A 15 -7.58 11.52 13.20
CA LEU A 15 -7.51 12.41 12.03
C LEU A 15 -6.48 12.01 10.96
N ASP A 16 -5.39 11.35 11.32
CA ASP A 16 -4.38 10.82 10.40
C ASP A 16 -3.81 9.49 10.91
N MET A 17 -4.62 8.70 11.63
CA MET A 17 -4.21 7.46 12.26
C MET A 17 -5.21 6.33 11.98
N PHE A 18 -4.69 5.21 11.50
CA PHE A 18 -5.50 4.08 11.04
C PHE A 18 -5.01 2.74 11.61
N ARG A 19 -5.89 1.75 11.68
CA ARG A 19 -5.57 0.37 12.08
C ARG A 19 -5.77 -0.58 10.90
N GLY A 20 -4.70 -1.28 10.54
CA GLY A 20 -4.73 -2.41 9.60
C GLY A 20 -4.69 -3.75 10.33
N HIS A 21 -5.22 -4.79 9.70
CA HIS A 21 -5.20 -6.16 10.20
C HIS A 21 -4.59 -7.11 9.16
N THR A 22 -4.04 -8.23 9.62
CA THR A 22 -3.59 -9.33 8.77
C THR A 22 -4.65 -10.44 8.82
N PRO A 23 -4.93 -11.13 7.69
CA PRO A 23 -5.82 -12.29 7.69
C PRO A 23 -5.41 -13.38 8.67
N GLU A 24 -6.41 -14.14 9.11
CA GLU A 24 -6.17 -15.36 9.87
C GLU A 24 -5.43 -16.39 9.01
N GLY A 25 -4.51 -17.15 9.62
CA GLY A 25 -3.72 -18.18 8.93
C GLY A 25 -2.32 -17.76 8.50
N GLU A 26 -1.99 -16.46 8.51
CA GLU A 26 -0.60 -16.00 8.34
C GLU A 26 0.18 -16.22 9.65
N THR A 27 1.20 -17.08 9.61
CA THR A 27 1.85 -17.57 10.84
C THR A 27 3.29 -17.12 11.02
N ARG A 28 3.94 -16.58 9.98
CA ARG A 28 5.37 -16.23 10.07
C ARG A 28 5.61 -14.73 10.14
N ARG A 29 5.24 -13.99 9.10
CA ARG A 29 5.51 -12.55 9.00
C ARG A 29 4.43 -11.92 8.14
N ILE A 30 4.12 -10.66 8.41
CA ILE A 30 3.20 -9.90 7.55
C ILE A 30 3.78 -9.81 6.14
N TYR A 31 2.98 -10.16 5.15
CA TYR A 31 3.35 -10.06 3.74
C TYR A 31 3.63 -8.60 3.34
N GLY A 32 4.74 -8.36 2.63
CA GLY A 32 5.18 -7.01 2.31
C GLY A 32 4.17 -6.21 1.47
N GLY A 33 3.51 -6.87 0.52
CA GLY A 33 2.48 -6.24 -0.31
C GLY A 33 1.26 -5.78 0.50
N GLN A 34 0.90 -6.49 1.57
CA GLN A 34 -0.18 -6.09 2.47
C GLN A 34 0.16 -4.77 3.18
N VAL A 35 1.35 -4.67 3.77
CA VAL A 35 1.76 -3.45 4.50
C VAL A 35 1.83 -2.25 3.56
N ILE A 36 2.37 -2.44 2.35
CA ILE A 36 2.39 -1.39 1.31
C ILE A 36 0.97 -0.95 0.97
N ALA A 37 0.08 -1.91 0.67
CA ALA A 37 -1.28 -1.59 0.23
C ALA A 37 -2.07 -0.88 1.33
N GLN A 38 -2.01 -1.35 2.57
CA GLN A 38 -2.68 -0.69 3.71
C GLN A 38 -2.10 0.70 4.00
N ALA A 39 -0.77 0.87 3.92
CA ALA A 39 -0.14 2.18 4.09
C ALA A 39 -0.52 3.16 2.98
N LEU A 40 -0.59 2.70 1.74
CA LEU A 40 -1.05 3.52 0.62
C LEU A 40 -2.53 3.87 0.76
N THR A 41 -3.38 2.94 1.21
CA THR A 41 -4.79 3.23 1.54
C THR A 41 -4.90 4.29 2.63
N ALA A 42 -4.09 4.21 3.69
CA ALA A 42 -4.05 5.23 4.74
C ALA A 42 -3.68 6.60 4.17
N ALA A 43 -2.68 6.68 3.29
CA ALA A 43 -2.33 7.93 2.60
C ALA A 43 -3.50 8.46 1.76
N TYR A 44 -4.15 7.61 0.96
CA TYR A 44 -5.32 7.99 0.15
C TYR A 44 -6.48 8.53 0.99
N ARG A 45 -6.71 8.02 2.21
CA ARG A 45 -7.76 8.56 3.10
C ARG A 45 -7.52 9.99 3.59
N THR A 46 -6.33 10.55 3.34
CA THR A 46 -5.96 11.92 3.73
C THR A 46 -5.88 12.88 2.53
N ILE A 47 -6.31 12.42 1.36
CA ILE A 47 -6.19 13.09 0.06
C ILE A 47 -7.51 12.98 -0.67
N ASP A 48 -7.88 14.02 -1.42
CA ASP A 48 -9.02 14.01 -2.32
C ASP A 48 -8.58 14.41 -3.74
N GLY A 49 -9.19 13.79 -4.76
CA GLY A 49 -9.02 14.14 -6.17
C GLY A 49 -7.60 14.00 -6.76
N ARG A 50 -6.71 13.20 -6.16
CA ARG A 50 -5.33 13.01 -6.64
C ARG A 50 -4.95 11.53 -6.71
N VAL A 51 -4.06 11.19 -7.63
CA VAL A 51 -3.59 9.82 -7.89
C VAL A 51 -2.14 9.66 -7.47
N CYS A 52 -1.82 8.58 -6.77
CA CYS A 52 -0.44 8.23 -6.44
C CYS A 52 0.32 7.88 -7.73
N HIS A 53 1.43 8.55 -7.99
CA HIS A 53 2.26 8.31 -9.17
C HIS A 53 3.65 7.77 -8.83
N SER A 54 4.07 7.90 -7.57
CA SER A 54 5.29 7.27 -7.07
C SER A 54 5.21 7.01 -5.58
N MET A 55 5.94 5.98 -5.15
CA MET A 55 6.13 5.68 -3.74
C MET A 55 7.50 5.06 -3.51
N HIS A 56 8.06 5.34 -2.35
CA HIS A 56 9.28 4.71 -1.83
C HIS A 56 8.96 4.13 -0.46
N ALA A 57 9.45 2.92 -0.19
CA ALA A 57 9.15 2.24 1.06
C ALA A 57 10.37 1.47 1.58
N TYR A 58 10.48 1.39 2.91
CA TYR A 58 11.48 0.57 3.58
C TYR A 58 10.82 -0.38 4.59
N PHE A 59 11.19 -1.65 4.51
CA PHE A 59 10.87 -2.67 5.51
C PHE A 59 12.00 -2.68 6.55
N ILE A 60 11.66 -2.36 7.80
CA ILE A 60 12.64 -2.12 8.85
C ILE A 60 12.67 -3.32 9.82
N ARG A 61 11.51 -3.90 10.12
CA ARG A 61 11.37 -5.07 11.00
C ARG A 61 10.31 -6.01 10.43
N GLY A 62 10.42 -7.30 10.78
CA GLY A 62 9.34 -8.25 10.51
C GLY A 62 8.12 -7.91 11.36
N GLY A 63 6.96 -7.76 10.72
CA GLY A 63 5.70 -7.56 11.43
C GLY A 63 5.14 -8.87 11.99
N ASP A 64 4.50 -8.79 13.15
CA ASP A 64 3.74 -9.89 13.76
C ASP A 64 2.32 -9.94 13.17
N PRO A 65 1.92 -11.00 12.45
CA PRO A 65 0.59 -11.09 11.84
C PRO A 65 -0.55 -11.15 12.87
N LYS A 66 -0.27 -11.51 14.13
CA LYS A 66 -1.29 -11.65 15.18
C LYS A 66 -1.70 -10.31 15.79
N ILE A 67 -1.02 -9.22 15.44
CA ILE A 67 -1.18 -7.92 16.08
C ILE A 67 -1.57 -6.89 15.02
N PRO A 68 -2.53 -5.99 15.30
CA PRO A 68 -2.87 -4.93 14.35
C PRO A 68 -1.68 -4.03 14.02
N ILE A 69 -1.70 -3.47 12.82
CA ILE A 69 -0.70 -2.51 12.35
C ILE A 69 -1.27 -1.11 12.57
N LEU A 70 -0.56 -0.28 13.34
CA LEU A 70 -0.91 1.14 13.46
C LEU A 70 -0.27 1.91 12.30
N LEU A 71 -1.06 2.60 11.51
CA LEU A 71 -0.63 3.38 10.35
C LEU A 71 -0.81 4.86 10.67
N LYS A 72 0.30 5.55 10.91
CA LYS A 72 0.30 7.00 11.15
C LYS A 72 0.66 7.71 9.86
N VAL A 73 -0.23 8.58 9.40
CA VAL A 73 -0.01 9.42 8.23
C VAL A 73 0.50 10.79 8.69
N GLU A 74 1.44 11.33 7.92
CA GLU A 74 1.96 12.67 8.05
C GLU A 74 1.77 13.40 6.72
N ARG A 75 1.17 14.59 6.80
CA ARG A 75 0.95 15.50 5.68
C ARG A 75 2.22 16.31 5.43
N VAL A 76 3.12 15.75 4.64
CA VAL A 76 4.43 16.37 4.35
C VAL A 76 4.28 17.65 3.52
N ARG A 77 3.39 17.64 2.52
CA ARG A 77 3.13 18.79 1.65
C ARG A 77 1.77 18.68 0.98
N ASP A 78 1.06 19.81 0.89
CA ASP A 78 -0.10 20.00 0.01
C ASP A 78 0.18 21.19 -0.91
N GLY A 79 0.60 20.90 -2.14
CA GLY A 79 0.85 21.89 -3.19
C GLY A 79 -0.30 21.96 -4.19
N GLY A 80 -0.17 22.85 -5.19
CA GLY A 80 -1.12 22.96 -6.29
C GLY A 80 -1.25 21.63 -7.04
N SER A 81 -0.20 21.21 -7.73
CA SER A 81 -0.22 19.96 -8.52
C SER A 81 0.14 18.72 -7.72
N PHE A 82 1.04 18.84 -6.73
CA PHE A 82 1.59 17.70 -5.98
C PHE A 82 1.25 17.73 -4.49
N THR A 83 0.94 16.55 -3.97
CA THR A 83 0.71 16.28 -2.55
C THR A 83 1.60 15.13 -2.11
N MET A 84 2.24 15.26 -0.94
CA MET A 84 3.14 14.26 -0.39
C MET A 84 2.65 13.78 0.97
N ARG A 85 2.67 12.46 1.18
CA ARG A 85 2.37 11.81 2.46
C ARG A 85 3.50 10.89 2.87
N ARG A 86 3.80 10.90 4.17
CA ARG A 86 4.63 9.87 4.80
C ARG A 86 3.72 9.01 5.67
N VAL A 87 3.86 7.69 5.59
CA VAL A 87 3.14 6.74 6.41
C VAL A 87 4.13 5.90 7.19
N THR A 88 3.98 5.87 8.50
CA THR A 88 4.77 5.05 9.40
C THR A 88 3.88 3.94 9.93
N ALA A 89 4.27 2.69 9.71
CA ALA A 89 3.61 1.53 10.27
C ALA A 89 4.30 1.12 11.57
N LEU A 90 3.53 0.94 12.64
CA LEU A 90 4.03 0.61 13.96
C LEU A 90 3.38 -0.66 14.53
N GLN A 91 4.18 -1.43 15.26
CA GLN A 91 3.74 -2.49 16.17
C GLN A 91 4.58 -2.42 17.44
N HIS A 92 3.96 -2.64 18.60
CA HIS A 92 4.61 -2.48 19.93
C HIS A 92 5.33 -1.14 20.12
N GLY A 93 4.80 -0.06 19.52
CA GLY A 93 5.44 1.26 19.55
C GLY A 93 6.72 1.36 18.72
N GLN A 94 7.12 0.31 18.00
CA GLN A 94 8.27 0.30 17.11
C GLN A 94 7.85 0.41 15.66
N GLN A 95 8.60 1.18 14.89
CA GLN A 95 8.40 1.28 13.45
C GLN A 95 8.84 -0.02 12.76
N ILE A 96 7.91 -0.64 12.03
CA ILE A 96 8.17 -1.85 11.23
C ILE A 96 8.38 -1.52 9.75
N PHE A 97 7.79 -0.41 9.28
CA PHE A 97 7.80 0.00 7.88
C PHE A 97 7.57 1.51 7.75
N ASN A 98 8.13 2.13 6.72
CA ASN A 98 7.67 3.43 6.27
C ASN A 98 7.43 3.47 4.76
N LEU A 99 6.55 4.38 4.37
CA LEU A 99 6.25 4.73 3.00
C LEU A 99 6.26 6.24 2.85
N SER A 100 6.79 6.70 1.73
CA SER A 100 6.69 8.08 1.26
C SER A 100 6.05 8.03 -0.12
N ALA A 101 4.87 8.61 -0.27
CA ALA A 101 4.11 8.61 -1.51
C ALA A 101 3.85 10.02 -2.01
N SER A 102 3.92 10.18 -3.33
CA SER A 102 3.62 11.41 -4.05
C SER A 102 2.38 11.21 -4.91
N PHE A 103 1.50 12.20 -4.84
CA PHE A 103 0.20 12.22 -5.47
C PHE A 103 0.08 13.46 -6.34
N GLN A 104 -0.55 13.32 -7.50
CA GLN A 104 -0.74 14.40 -8.46
C GLN A 104 -2.21 14.50 -8.86
N VAL A 105 -2.66 15.71 -9.17
CA VAL A 105 -3.93 15.89 -9.89
C VAL A 105 -3.85 15.26 -11.29
N PRO A 106 -4.93 14.69 -11.82
CA PRO A 106 -4.92 14.19 -13.20
C PRO A 106 -4.64 15.33 -14.19
N GLU A 107 -3.65 15.15 -15.06
CA GLU A 107 -3.24 16.13 -16.08
C GLU A 107 -2.90 15.41 -17.39
N THR A 108 -3.20 16.04 -18.52
CA THR A 108 -2.77 15.55 -19.85
C THR A 108 -1.35 16.03 -20.13
N GLY A 109 -0.55 15.21 -20.80
CA GLY A 109 0.84 15.56 -21.13
C GLY A 109 1.39 14.75 -22.29
N PHE A 110 2.71 14.67 -22.38
CA PHE A 110 3.36 13.79 -23.35
C PHE A 110 3.15 12.33 -22.96
N GLU A 111 2.83 11.50 -23.95
CA GLU A 111 2.66 10.07 -23.77
C GLU A 111 3.73 9.33 -24.58
N HIS A 112 4.54 8.54 -23.88
CA HIS A 112 5.43 7.56 -24.49
C HIS A 112 5.64 6.42 -23.49
N GLN A 113 5.74 5.20 -24.00
CA GLN A 113 6.13 4.02 -23.25
C GLN A 113 6.94 3.09 -24.15
N ILE A 114 7.72 2.21 -23.55
CA ILE A 114 8.35 1.11 -24.30
C ILE A 114 7.27 0.15 -24.82
N GLU A 115 7.54 -0.48 -25.96
CA GLU A 115 6.66 -1.52 -26.49
C GLU A 115 6.65 -2.74 -25.56
N MET A 116 5.47 -3.29 -25.30
CA MET A 116 5.31 -4.50 -24.49
C MET A 116 5.90 -5.69 -25.25
N PRO A 117 6.74 -6.55 -24.61
CA PRO A 117 7.17 -7.80 -25.23
C PRO A 117 5.97 -8.67 -25.61
N THR A 118 6.15 -9.59 -26.57
CA THR A 118 5.07 -10.48 -27.05
C THR A 118 5.25 -11.91 -26.53
N PRO A 119 5.02 -12.20 -25.24
CA PRO A 119 5.04 -13.57 -24.73
C PRO A 119 3.82 -14.37 -25.22
N PRO A 120 3.82 -15.71 -25.10
CA PRO A 120 2.59 -16.48 -25.20
C PRO A 120 1.51 -15.92 -24.28
N GLY A 121 0.26 -15.97 -24.73
CA GLY A 121 -0.89 -15.64 -23.88
C GLY A 121 -1.01 -16.59 -22.69
N PRO A 122 -1.84 -16.25 -21.69
CA PRO A 122 -2.04 -17.09 -20.52
C PRO A 122 -2.73 -18.43 -20.83
N ASP A 123 -3.41 -18.54 -21.97
CA ASP A 123 -4.09 -19.77 -22.38
C ASP A 123 -3.11 -20.96 -22.45
N GLY A 124 -3.41 -22.01 -21.70
CA GLY A 124 -2.58 -23.21 -21.64
C GLY A 124 -1.37 -23.11 -20.70
N LEU A 125 -1.22 -22.00 -19.97
CA LEU A 125 -0.36 -21.97 -18.78
C LEU A 125 -1.11 -22.56 -17.58
N MET A 126 -0.38 -23.25 -16.72
CA MET A 126 -0.92 -23.80 -15.48
C MET A 126 -1.03 -22.71 -14.42
N ASP A 127 -2.09 -22.76 -13.62
CA ASP A 127 -2.23 -21.92 -12.44
C ASP A 127 -1.22 -22.32 -11.35
N GLU A 128 -0.92 -21.40 -10.43
CA GLU A 128 0.02 -21.70 -9.33
C GLU A 128 -0.43 -22.89 -8.48
N ASP A 129 -1.74 -23.06 -8.27
CA ASP A 129 -2.31 -24.18 -7.53
C ASP A 129 -2.16 -25.52 -8.26
N GLU A 130 -2.09 -25.51 -9.60
CA GLU A 130 -1.84 -26.70 -10.41
C GLU A 130 -0.35 -27.07 -10.46
N LEU A 131 0.53 -26.10 -10.19
CA LEU A 131 2.00 -26.28 -10.17
C LEU A 131 2.55 -26.78 -8.83
N ARG A 132 1.76 -26.71 -7.74
CA ARG A 132 2.14 -27.14 -6.38
C ARG A 132 1.86 -28.62 -6.15
#